data_AF-A0A8U0II40-F1
#
_entry.id   AF-A0A8U0II40-F1
#
_cell.length_a   1.000
_cell.length_b   1.000
_cell.length_c   1.000
_cell.angle_alpha   90.00
_cell.angle_beta   90.00
_cell.angle_gamma   90.00
#
_symmetry.space_group_name_H-M   'P 1'
#
loop_
_entity.id
_entity.type
_entity.pdbx_description
1 polymer ?
#
loop_
_entity_poly.entity_id
_entity_poly.type
_entity_poly.pdbx_seq_one_letter_code
_entity_poly.pdbx_strand_id
1 'polypeptide(L)' 'MVGPQSDEDKRDAMNQFKAGVVLLVGVSAGLIAFSGGATLLEAAVAVGAGLLVGAALLAYLVRIA' A
#
# COMPACT_ATOMS: atom_id res chain seq x y z
N MET A 1 14.35 -17.64 -26.88
CA MET A 1 14.66 -17.10 -25.55
C MET A 1 13.97 -15.75 -25.45
N VAL A 2 13.11 -15.53 -24.46
CA VAL A 2 12.55 -14.19 -24.24
C VAL A 2 13.69 -13.26 -23.83
N GLY A 3 13.81 -12.12 -24.49
CA GLY A 3 14.83 -11.12 -24.15
C GLY A 3 14.62 -10.59 -22.72
N PRO A 4 15.66 -9.99 -22.11
CA PRO A 4 15.51 -9.38 -20.79
C PRO A 4 14.36 -8.36 -20.82
N GLN A 5 13.51 -8.40 -19.80
CA GLN A 5 12.44 -7.43 -19.59
C GLN A 5 12.99 -6.00 -19.64
N SER A 6 12.25 -5.08 -20.27
CA SER A 6 12.63 -3.66 -20.28
C SER A 6 12.72 -3.14 -18.86
N ASP A 7 13.61 -2.19 -18.61
CA ASP A 7 13.71 -1.57 -17.28
C ASP A 7 12.44 -0.78 -16.92
N GLU A 8 11.69 -0.33 -17.92
CA GLU A 8 10.37 0.29 -17.74
C GLU A 8 9.34 -0.72 -17.22
N ASP A 9 9.22 -1.89 -17.86
CA ASP A 9 8.34 -2.97 -17.42
C ASP A 9 8.64 -3.41 -15.98
N LYS A 10 9.93 -3.50 -15.63
CA LYS A 10 10.37 -3.83 -14.26
C LYS A 10 9.93 -2.78 -13.25
N ARG A 11 10.03 -1.50 -13.59
CA ARG A 11 9.66 -0.37 -12.71
C ARG A 11 8.16 -0.34 -12.48
N ASP A 12 7.36 -0.55 -13.52
CA ASP A 12 5.90 -0.56 -13.43
C ASP A 12 5.39 -1.74 -12.59
N ALA A 13 5.92 -2.95 -12.83
CA ALA A 13 5.59 -4.12 -12.02
C ALA A 13 5.96 -3.91 -10.54
N MET A 14 7.12 -3.30 -10.28
CA MET A 14 7.56 -2.98 -8.91
C MET A 14 6.65 -1.93 -8.24
N ASN A 15 6.22 -0.91 -8.98
CA ASN A 15 5.32 0.12 -8.47
C ASN A 15 3.94 -0.47 -8.14
N GLN A 16 3.42 -1.36 -9.00
CA GLN A 16 2.18 -2.09 -8.72
C GLN A 16 2.30 -2.97 -7.47
N PHE A 17 3.42 -3.68 -7.30
CA PHE A 17 3.68 -4.48 -6.11
C PHE A 17 3.70 -3.63 -4.83
N LYS A 18 4.41 -2.49 -4.85
CA LYS A 18 4.45 -1.57 -3.72
C LYS A 18 3.06 -1.03 -3.37
N ALA A 19 2.24 -0.71 -4.36
CA ALA A 19 0.85 -0.29 -4.14
C ALA A 19 0.01 -1.39 -3.48
N GLY A 20 0.20 -2.65 -3.89
CA GLY A 20 -0.44 -3.80 -3.26
C GLY A 20 -0.06 -3.97 -1.77
N VAL A 21 1.22 -3.77 -1.43
CA VAL A 21 1.68 -3.78 -0.03
C VAL A 21 1.01 -2.69 0.79
N VAL A 22 0.93 -1.46 0.27
CA VAL A 22 0.25 -0.35 0.94
C VAL A 22 -1.22 -0.68 1.21
N LEU A 23 -1.91 -1.25 0.22
CA LEU A 23 -3.31 -1.65 0.36
C LEU A 23 -3.47 -2.70 1.46
N LEU A 24 -2.65 -3.76 1.42
CA LEU A 24 -2.69 -4.85 2.40
C LEU A 24 -2.45 -4.33 3.82
N VAL A 25 -1.46 -3.46 4.01
CA VAL A 25 -1.14 -2.86 5.32
C VAL A 25 -2.29 -1.97 5.81
N GLY A 26 -2.86 -1.14 4.95
CA GLY A 26 -4.00 -0.28 5.30
C GLY A 26 -5.23 -1.08 5.75
N VAL A 27 -5.60 -2.12 4.99
CA VAL A 27 -6.71 -3.02 5.36
C VAL A 27 -6.41 -3.77 6.66
N SER A 28 -5.17 -4.24 6.83
CA SER A 28 -4.76 -4.93 8.06
C SER A 28 -4.91 -4.03 9.29
N ALA A 29 -4.53 -2.76 9.21
CA ALA A 29 -4.69 -1.81 10.32
C ALA A 29 -6.15 -1.68 10.77
N GLY A 30 -7.09 -1.61 9.82
CA GLY A 30 -8.53 -1.58 10.13
C GLY A 30 -9.05 -2.87 10.76
N LEU A 31 -8.61 -4.03 10.25
CA LEU A 31 -9.01 -5.32 10.81
C LEU A 31 -8.46 -5.51 12.23
N ILE A 32 -7.23 -5.07 12.49
CA ILE A 32 -6.63 -5.10 13.84
C ILE A 32 -7.43 -4.18 14.78
N ALA A 33 -7.76 -2.96 14.34
CA ALA A 33 -8.56 -2.02 15.13
C ALA A 33 -9.94 -2.60 15.46
N PHE A 34 -10.64 -3.14 14.46
CA PHE A 34 -11.94 -3.77 14.65
C PHE A 34 -11.86 -4.98 15.60
N SER A 35 -10.83 -5.82 15.45
CA SER A 35 -10.58 -6.95 16.35
C SER A 35 -10.26 -6.51 17.78
N GLY A 36 -9.70 -5.31 17.95
CA GLY A 36 -9.47 -4.68 19.24
C GLY A 36 -10.71 -4.05 19.90
N GLY A 37 -11.90 -4.18 19.27
CA GLY A 37 -13.16 -3.64 19.78
C GLY A 37 -13.49 -2.22 19.29
N ALA A 38 -12.73 -1.70 18.32
CA ALA A 38 -13.07 -0.43 17.69
C ALA A 38 -14.41 -0.53 16.94
N THR A 39 -15.15 0.57 16.93
CA THR A 39 -16.38 0.70 16.15
C THR A 39 -16.08 0.61 14.65
N LEU A 40 -17.10 0.32 13.82
CA LEU A 40 -16.95 0.28 12.37
C LEU A 40 -16.41 1.61 11.80
N LEU A 41 -16.79 2.73 12.40
CA LEU A 41 -16.30 4.05 12.00
C LEU A 41 -14.81 4.20 12.30
N GLU A 42 -14.36 3.81 13.49
CA GLU A 42 -12.94 3.87 13.87
C GLU A 42 -12.08 2.91 13.04
N ALA A 43 -12.59 1.72 12.73
CA ALA A 43 -11.91 0.79 11.83
C ALA A 43 -11.76 1.37 10.42
N ALA A 44 -12.80 2.00 9.88
CA ALA A 44 -12.74 2.68 8.58
C ALA A 44 -11.74 3.85 8.58
N VAL A 45 -11.69 4.63 9.66
CA VAL A 45 -10.69 5.68 9.86
C VAL A 45 -9.28 5.10 9.94
N ALA A 46 -9.08 3.97 10.63
CA ALA A 46 -7.79 3.29 10.71
C ALA A 46 -7.31 2.79 9.33
N VAL A 47 -8.21 2.23 8.51
CA VAL A 47 -7.89 1.89 7.10
C VAL A 47 -7.51 3.16 6.33
N GLY A 48 -8.33 4.21 6.41
CA GLY A 48 -8.10 5.45 5.69
C GLY A 48 -6.76 6.11 6.08
N ALA A 49 -6.45 6.18 7.36
CA ALA A 49 -5.19 6.71 7.88
C ALA A 49 -3.99 5.85 7.44
N GLY A 50 -4.11 4.52 7.55
CA GLY A 50 -3.07 3.60 7.10
C GLY A 50 -2.78 3.71 5.60
N LEU A 51 -3.82 3.81 4.76
CA LEU A 51 -3.69 4.03 3.32
C LEU A 51 -3.10 5.40 3.00
N LEU A 52 -3.52 6.46 3.68
CA LEU A 52 -2.98 7.80 3.48
C LEU A 52 -1.47 7.86 3.78
N VAL A 53 -1.06 7.31 4.92
CA VAL A 53 0.35 7.26 5.32
C VAL A 53 1.14 6.38 4.34
N GLY A 54 0.64 5.18 4.02
CA GLY A 54 1.31 4.28 3.09
C GLY A 54 1.43 4.86 1.67
N ALA A 55 0.39 5.55 1.19
CA ALA A 55 0.41 6.22 -0.11
C ALA A 55 1.38 7.41 -0.13
N ALA A 56 1.44 8.20 0.96
CA ALA A 56 2.40 9.29 1.09
C ALA A 56 3.84 8.77 1.06
N LEU A 57 4.13 7.68 1.78
CA LEU A 57 5.44 7.03 1.75
C LEU A 57 5.75 6.45 0.37
N LEU A 58 4.79 5.83 -0.29
CA LEU A 58 4.97 5.30 -1.64
C LEU A 58 5.27 6.42 -2.64
N ALA A 59 4.52 7.53 -2.59
CA ALA A 59 4.75 8.69 -3.44
C ALA A 59 6.14 9.29 -3.21
N TYR A 60 6.58 9.38 -1.95
CA TYR A 60 7.93 9.82 -1.62
C TYR A 60 9.00 8.87 -2.18
N LEU A 61 8.80 7.56 -2.06
CA LEU A 61 9.74 6.54 -2.51
C LEU A 61 9.84 6.47 -4.05
N VAL A 62 8.71 6.62 -4.74
CA VAL A 62 8.66 6.73 -6.21
C VAL A 62 9.25 8.05 -6.71
N ARG A 63 9.16 9.13 -5.91
CA ARG A 63 9.75 10.42 -6.29
C ARG A 63 11.27 10.42 -6.24
N ILE A 64 11.86 9.60 -5.36
CA ILE A 64 13.31 9.53 -5.15
C ILE A 64 13.99 8.42 -5.97
N ALA A 65 13.26 7.34 -6.27
CA ALA A 65 13.74 6.21 -7.07
C ALA A 65 13.69 6.48 -8.58
#